data_AF-A0A7S1PQD6-F1
#
_entry.id   AF-A0A7S1PQD6-F1
#
_cell.length_a   1.000
_cell.length_b   1.000
_cell.length_c   1.000
_cell.angle_alpha   90.00
_cell.angle_beta   90.00
_cell.angle_gamma   90.00
#
_symmetry.space_group_name_H-M   'P 1'
#
loop_
_entity.id
_entity.type
_entity.pdbx_description
1 polymer ?
#
loop_
_entity_poly.entity_id
_entity_poly.type
_entity_poly.pdbx_seq_one_letter_code
_entity_poly.pdbx_strand_id
1 'polypeptide(L)'
;VSVLYWRLRPGVMPPAISRRLLVLQHGSHGHARDFDALRRAIDTAMVRHRVPGDVRVVTPDVVAGRGTDKGLRHCISTLTAPIAEEVGRFQAEAQRAGELGAVSFLGHSFGGLMLRGVAGELADLDFI
;
A
#
# COMPACT_ATOMS: atom_id res chain seq x y z
N VAL A 1 -0.67 -10.06 7.02
CA VAL A 1 0.71 -9.52 7.19
C VAL A 1 1.54 -10.10 6.07
N SER A 2 1.83 -9.32 5.03
CA SER A 2 2.75 -9.72 3.97
C SER A 2 4.06 -8.99 4.22
N VAL A 3 5.10 -9.74 4.57
CA VAL A 3 6.46 -9.23 4.76
C VAL A 3 7.15 -9.35 3.41
N LEU A 4 7.51 -8.23 2.79
CA LEU A 4 8.32 -8.23 1.58
C LEU A 4 9.76 -8.59 1.95
N TYR A 5 10.25 -9.74 1.48
CA TYR A 5 11.63 -10.17 1.70
C TYR A 5 12.49 -9.68 0.52
N TRP A 6 13.35 -8.68 0.75
CA TRP A 6 14.44 -8.40 -0.17
C TRP A 6 15.61 -9.32 0.19
N ARG A 7 15.99 -10.22 -0.73
CA ARG A 7 17.19 -11.05 -0.58
C ARG A 7 18.41 -10.19 -0.88
N LEU A 8 18.94 -9.53 0.15
CA LEU A 8 20.22 -8.80 0.04
C LEU A 8 21.37 -9.79 -0.16
N ARG A 9 22.23 -9.52 -1.14
CA ARG A 9 23.55 -10.16 -1.20
C ARG A 9 24.35 -9.68 0.02
N PRO A 10 25.09 -10.57 0.72
CA PRO A 10 25.95 -10.15 1.82
C PRO A 10 26.91 -9.05 1.36
N GLY A 11 26.96 -7.92 2.07
CA GLY A 11 27.92 -6.84 1.83
C GLY A 11 27.41 -5.62 1.06
N VAL A 12 26.18 -5.61 0.55
CA VAL A 12 25.55 -4.40 -0.01
C VAL A 12 24.62 -3.81 1.04
N MET A 13 24.97 -2.65 1.59
CA MET A 13 24.03 -1.90 2.42
C MET A 13 22.83 -1.55 1.53
N PRO A 14 21.59 -1.96 1.89
CA PRO A 14 20.43 -1.60 1.09
C PRO A 14 20.41 -0.08 0.92
N PRO A 15 20.19 0.45 -0.29
CA PRO A 15 20.00 1.89 -0.42
C PRO A 15 18.84 2.28 0.50
N ALA A 16 18.99 3.38 1.23
CA ALA A 16 17.95 3.82 2.14
C ALA A 16 16.66 4.02 1.33
N ILE A 17 15.60 3.26 1.65
CA ILE A 17 14.27 3.48 1.06
C ILE A 17 13.87 4.91 1.38
N SER A 18 13.80 5.74 0.35
CA SER A 18 13.52 7.18 0.47
C SER A 18 12.08 7.53 0.10
N ARG A 19 11.35 6.62 -0.54
CA ARG A 19 9.93 6.77 -0.86
C ARG A 19 9.12 5.56 -0.44
N ARG A 20 7.97 5.80 0.16
CA ARG A 20 7.06 4.76 0.61
C ARG A 20 5.64 5.06 0.15
N LEU A 21 4.96 4.04 -0.37
CA LEU A 21 3.53 4.05 -0.63
C LEU A 21 2.86 3.09 0.36
N LEU A 22 1.91 3.58 1.14
CA LEU A 22 1.10 2.78 2.05
C LEU A 22 -0.34 2.76 1.54
N VAL A 23 -0.79 1.58 1.12
CA VAL A 23 -2.18 1.32 0.71
C VAL A 23 -2.97 0.82 1.91
N LEU A 24 -4.01 1.56 2.27
CA LEU A 24 -4.87 1.30 3.42
C LEU A 24 -6.25 0.86 2.97
N GLN A 25 -6.74 -0.27 3.50
CA GLN A 25 -8.06 -0.79 3.15
C GLN A 25 -8.86 -1.21 4.38
N HIS A 26 -10.05 -0.63 4.51
CA HIS A 26 -10.94 -0.95 5.61
C HIS A 26 -11.74 -2.24 5.37
N GLY A 27 -12.35 -2.76 6.42
CA GLY A 27 -13.28 -3.90 6.36
C GLY A 27 -14.59 -3.59 5.66
N SER A 28 -15.49 -4.57 5.54
CA SER A 28 -16.73 -4.47 4.76
C SER A 28 -17.68 -3.33 5.15
N HIS A 29 -17.61 -2.83 6.40
CA HIS A 29 -18.43 -1.72 6.92
C HIS A 29 -17.60 -0.53 7.38
N GLY A 30 -16.32 -0.49 7.01
CA GLY A 30 -15.42 0.58 7.41
C GLY A 30 -15.53 1.81 6.52
N HIS A 31 -14.68 2.79 6.84
CA HIS A 31 -14.53 4.03 6.09
C HIS A 31 -13.05 4.42 6.03
N ALA A 32 -12.65 5.21 5.03
CA ALA A 32 -11.29 5.76 4.95
C ALA A 32 -10.86 6.57 6.21
N ARG A 33 -11.83 7.04 7.00
CA ARG A 33 -11.60 7.82 8.23
C ARG A 33 -11.15 6.94 9.40
N ASP A 34 -11.36 5.63 9.30
CA ASP A 34 -10.87 4.65 10.28
C ASP A 34 -9.33 4.71 10.39
N PHE A 35 -8.67 5.25 9.36
CA PHE A 35 -7.22 5.41 9.31
C PHE A 35 -6.70 6.79 9.72
N ASP A 36 -7.55 7.74 10.11
CA ASP A 36 -7.10 9.10 10.43
C ASP A 36 -6.14 9.13 11.64
N ALA A 37 -6.39 8.28 12.64
CA ALA A 37 -5.48 8.13 13.78
C ALA A 37 -4.13 7.53 13.35
N LEU A 38 -4.14 6.57 12.43
CA LEU A 38 -2.92 5.95 11.89
C LEU A 38 -2.11 6.95 11.07
N ARG A 39 -2.76 7.75 10.21
CA ARG A 39 -2.12 8.83 9.43
C ARG A 39 -1.38 9.81 10.33
N ARG A 40 -2.06 10.33 11.36
CA ARG A 40 -1.44 11.22 12.36
C ARG A 40 -0.26 10.56 13.08
N ALA A 41 -0.37 9.26 13.39
CA ALA A 41 0.71 8.53 14.04
C ALA A 41 1.93 8.36 13.13
N ILE A 42 1.73 8.10 11.84
CA ILE A 42 2.80 8.03 10.83
C ILE A 42 3.52 9.37 10.72
N ASP A 43 2.77 10.47 10.53
CA ASP A 43 3.34 11.81 10.41
C ASP A 43 4.16 12.18 11.66
N THR A 44 3.59 11.91 12.85
CA THR A 44 4.26 12.13 14.13
C THR A 44 5.54 11.31 14.25
N ALA A 45 5.51 10.03 13.84
CA ALA A 45 6.67 9.15 13.89
C ALA A 45 7.77 9.61 12.93
N MET A 46 7.42 10.02 11.72
CA MET A 46 8.39 10.53 10.73
C MET A 46 9.14 11.76 11.26
N VAL A 47 8.39 12.72 11.82
CA VAL A 47 8.98 13.92 12.43
C VAL A 47 9.84 13.56 13.64
N ARG A 48 9.31 12.75 14.56
CA ARG A 48 9.99 12.39 15.81
C ARG A 48 11.29 11.63 15.58
N HIS A 49 11.30 10.71 14.62
CA HIS A 49 12.44 9.84 14.35
C HIS A 49 13.36 10.35 13.23
N ARG A 50 13.09 11.55 12.68
CA ARG A 50 13.83 12.14 11.55
C ARG A 50 13.99 11.14 10.40
N VAL A 51 12.94 10.38 10.12
CA VAL A 51 12.96 9.37 9.06
C VAL A 51 13.10 10.12 7.74
N PRO A 52 14.19 9.94 6.98
CA PRO A 52 14.31 10.57 5.68
C PRO A 52 13.32 9.96 4.70
N GLY A 53 12.76 10.81 3.84
CA GLY A 53 11.86 10.40 2.77
C GLY A 53 10.39 10.79 2.99
N ASP A 54 9.56 10.35 2.05
CA ASP A 54 8.12 10.61 2.05
C ASP A 54 7.30 9.31 2.20
N VAL A 55 6.15 9.40 2.86
CA VAL A 55 5.17 8.32 2.97
C VAL A 55 3.86 8.80 2.35
N ARG A 56 3.61 8.37 1.12
CA ARG A 56 2.31 8.55 0.47
C ARG A 56 1.32 7.54 1.03
N VAL A 57 0.20 8.00 1.54
CA VAL A 57 -0.88 7.12 2.05
C VAL A 57 -2.08 7.19 1.11
N VAL A 58 -2.48 6.05 0.55
CA VAL A 58 -3.68 5.93 -0.29
C VAL A 58 -4.74 5.07 0.39
N THR A 59 -5.99 5.49 0.30
CA THR A 59 -7.18 4.79 0.83
C THR A 59 -8.19 4.64 -0.31
N PRO A 60 -8.12 3.56 -1.10
CA PRO A 60 -9.06 3.31 -2.18
C PRO A 60 -10.50 3.17 -1.66
N ASP A 61 -11.46 3.67 -2.42
CA ASP A 61 -12.87 3.61 -2.05
C ASP A 61 -13.47 2.23 -2.36
N VAL A 62 -13.70 1.43 -1.32
CA VAL A 62 -14.62 0.28 -1.37
C VAL A 62 -15.47 0.28 -0.10
N VAL A 63 -16.65 0.88 -0.20
CA VAL A 63 -17.57 1.12 0.93
C VAL A 63 -18.66 0.04 0.96
N ALA A 64 -19.19 -0.25 2.16
CA ALA A 64 -20.45 -0.98 2.31
C ALA A 64 -21.52 -0.42 1.35
N GLY A 65 -22.20 -1.30 0.62
CA GLY A 65 -23.21 -0.90 -0.36
C GLY A 65 -22.65 -0.50 -1.74
N ARG A 66 -21.34 -0.59 -1.95
CA ARG A 66 -20.69 -0.47 -3.27
C ARG A 66 -20.14 -1.80 -3.77
N GLY A 67 -20.91 -2.88 -3.62
CA GLY A 67 -20.53 -4.19 -4.15
C GLY A 67 -19.72 -5.08 -3.21
N THR A 68 -19.52 -4.69 -1.96
CA THR A 68 -18.90 -5.56 -0.93
C THR A 68 -19.66 -6.87 -0.70
N ASP A 69 -20.97 -6.85 -0.97
CA ASP A 69 -21.90 -7.98 -0.96
C ASP A 69 -21.73 -8.92 -2.17
N LYS A 70 -21.09 -8.47 -3.26
CA LYS A 70 -20.81 -9.28 -4.45
C LYS A 70 -19.64 -10.24 -4.29
N GLY A 71 -19.08 -10.30 -3.08
CA GLY A 71 -18.03 -11.24 -2.69
C GLY A 71 -16.61 -10.74 -2.94
N LEU A 72 -15.65 -11.47 -2.36
CA LEU A 72 -14.24 -11.09 -2.29
C LEU A 72 -13.60 -10.85 -3.67
N ARG A 73 -13.85 -11.73 -4.64
CA ARG A 73 -13.26 -11.62 -5.98
C ARG A 73 -13.69 -10.34 -6.72
N HIS A 74 -14.96 -9.96 -6.60
CA HIS A 74 -15.45 -8.71 -7.18
C HIS A 74 -14.76 -7.50 -6.54
N CYS A 75 -14.59 -7.52 -5.23
CA CYS A 75 -13.94 -6.44 -4.50
C CYS A 75 -12.45 -6.31 -4.86
N ILE A 76 -11.74 -7.44 -4.97
CA ILE A 76 -10.34 -7.45 -5.43
C ILE A 76 -10.25 -6.81 -6.81
N SER A 77 -11.02 -7.30 -7.80
CA SER A 77 -11.00 -6.77 -9.16
C SER A 77 -11.32 -5.27 -9.23
N THR A 78 -12.24 -4.79 -8.39
CA THR A 78 -12.59 -3.37 -8.29
C THR A 78 -11.44 -2.53 -7.73
N LEU A 79 -10.65 -3.09 -6.80
CA LEU A 79 -9.51 -2.42 -6.17
C LEU A 79 -8.21 -2.49 -6.98
N THR A 80 -8.03 -3.54 -7.78
CA THR A 80 -6.75 -3.78 -8.46
C THR A 80 -6.39 -2.64 -9.40
N ALA A 81 -7.30 -2.21 -10.28
CA ALA A 81 -7.02 -1.15 -11.24
C ALA A 81 -6.60 0.19 -10.59
N PRO A 82 -7.34 0.77 -9.64
CA PRO A 82 -6.93 2.04 -9.01
C PRO A 82 -5.64 1.89 -8.18
N ILE A 83 -5.42 0.75 -7.53
CA ILE A 83 -4.17 0.52 -6.80
C ILE A 83 -2.98 0.37 -7.77
N ALA A 84 -3.16 -0.35 -8.89
CA ALA A 84 -2.13 -0.50 -9.92
C ALA A 84 -1.71 0.86 -10.49
N GLU A 85 -2.67 1.75 -10.75
CA GLU A 85 -2.40 3.11 -11.22
C GLU A 85 -1.55 3.91 -10.21
N GLU A 86 -1.91 3.86 -8.92
CA GLU A 86 -1.15 4.54 -7.87
C GLU A 86 0.26 3.96 -7.69
N VAL A 87 0.40 2.64 -7.76
CA VAL A 87 1.70 1.95 -7.69
C VAL A 87 2.58 2.34 -8.88
N GLY A 88 2.04 2.29 -10.10
CA GLY A 88 2.77 2.67 -11.31
C GLY A 88 3.21 4.13 -11.29
N ARG A 89 2.32 5.04 -10.85
CA ARG A 89 2.66 6.47 -10.69
C ARG A 89 3.78 6.66 -9.67
N PHE A 90 3.66 6.00 -8.52
CA PHE A 90 4.67 6.04 -7.45
C PHE A 90 6.04 5.53 -7.93
N GLN A 91 6.07 4.41 -8.66
CA GLN A 91 7.31 3.84 -9.20
C GLN A 91 7.94 4.75 -10.26
N ALA A 92 7.15 5.31 -11.18
CA ALA A 92 7.65 6.25 -12.18
C ALA A 92 8.24 7.52 -11.55
N GLU A 93 7.65 8.01 -10.45
CA GLU A 93 8.21 9.11 -9.68
C GLU A 93 9.50 8.74 -8.96
N ALA A 94 9.57 7.57 -8.30
CA ALA A 94 10.77 7.09 -7.64
C ALA A 94 11.92 6.89 -8.64
N GLN A 95 11.64 6.30 -9.80
CA GLN A 95 12.62 6.10 -10.87
C GLN A 95 13.16 7.44 -11.40
N ARG A 96 12.29 8.42 -11.64
CA ARG A 96 12.72 9.77 -12.08
C ARG A 96 13.60 10.48 -11.06
N ALA A 97 13.39 10.21 -9.77
CA ALA A 97 14.19 10.77 -8.69
C ALA A 97 15.48 9.98 -8.40
N GLY A 98 15.69 8.82 -9.05
CA GLY A 98 16.81 7.93 -8.73
C GLY A 98 16.69 7.30 -7.34
N GLU A 99 15.47 7.15 -6.84
CA GLU A 99 15.15 6.76 -5.47
C GLU A 99 14.63 5.31 -5.39
N LEU A 100 14.86 4.65 -4.25
CA LEU A 100 14.20 3.38 -3.95
C LEU A 100 12.81 3.62 -3.35
N GLY A 101 11.78 3.16 -4.08
CA GLY A 101 10.41 3.11 -3.63
C GLY A 101 10.05 1.78 -2.97
N ALA A 102 9.24 1.81 -1.91
CA ALA A 102 8.63 0.62 -1.32
C ALA A 102 7.10 0.76 -1.24
N VAL A 103 6.38 -0.30 -1.61
CA VAL A 103 4.92 -0.38 -1.49
C VAL A 103 4.57 -1.28 -0.32
N SER A 104 3.65 -0.83 0.55
CA SER A 104 3.16 -1.56 1.71
C SER A 104 1.64 -1.58 1.72
N PHE A 105 1.07 -2.72 2.10
CA PHE A 105 -0.37 -2.91 2.20
C PHE A 105 -0.77 -3.13 3.66
N LEU A 106 -1.71 -2.35 4.15
CA LEU A 106 -2.29 -2.53 5.47
C LEU A 106 -3.81 -2.52 5.37
N GLY A 107 -4.41 -3.67 5.65
CA GLY A 107 -5.84 -3.81 5.69
C GLY A 107 -6.27 -4.49 6.98
N HIS A 108 -7.44 -4.13 7.50
CA HIS A 108 -8.05 -4.79 8.65
C HIS A 108 -9.28 -5.59 8.22
N SER A 109 -9.50 -6.74 8.87
CA SER A 109 -10.64 -7.63 8.56
C SER A 109 -10.71 -7.97 7.05
N PHE A 110 -11.89 -7.84 6.44
CA PHE A 110 -12.12 -8.04 5.00
C PHE A 110 -11.17 -7.23 4.11
N GLY A 111 -10.75 -6.03 4.54
CA GLY A 111 -9.78 -5.21 3.84
C GLY A 111 -8.41 -5.88 3.67
N GLY A 112 -7.98 -6.64 4.66
CA GLY A 112 -6.74 -7.42 4.56
C GLY A 112 -6.82 -8.56 3.54
N LEU A 113 -8.00 -9.19 3.40
CA LEU A 113 -8.24 -10.23 2.40
C LEU A 113 -8.24 -9.65 0.99
N MET A 114 -8.89 -8.50 0.81
CA MET A 114 -8.90 -7.77 -0.46
C MET A 114 -7.49 -7.37 -0.89
N LEU A 115 -6.72 -6.71 -0.01
CA LEU A 115 -5.35 -6.30 -0.34
C LEU A 115 -4.41 -7.47 -0.58
N ARG A 116 -4.63 -8.63 0.07
CA ARG A 116 -3.87 -9.84 -0.24
C ARG A 116 -4.13 -10.31 -1.68
N GLY A 117 -5.38 -10.28 -2.13
CA GLY A 117 -5.74 -10.61 -3.51
C GLY A 117 -5.14 -9.62 -4.51
N VAL A 118 -5.28 -8.32 -4.24
CA VAL A 118 -4.69 -7.26 -5.08
C VAL A 118 -3.18 -7.43 -5.19
N ALA A 119 -2.48 -7.66 -4.08
CA ALA A 119 -1.03 -7.87 -4.11
C ALA A 119 -0.63 -9.08 -4.95
N GLY A 120 -1.45 -10.14 -4.98
CA GLY A 120 -1.25 -11.28 -5.89
C GLY A 120 -1.39 -10.87 -7.36
N GLU A 121 -2.47 -10.16 -7.70
CA GLU A 121 -2.70 -9.69 -9.08
C GLU A 121 -1.64 -8.68 -9.55
N LEU A 122 -1.12 -7.83 -8.65
CA LEU A 122 -0.04 -6.89 -8.97
C LEU A 122 1.31 -7.57 -9.18
N ALA A 123 1.59 -8.66 -8.44
CA ALA A 123 2.81 -9.45 -8.65
C ALA A 123 2.79 -10.13 -10.03
N ASP A 124 1.63 -10.56 -10.51
CA ASP A 124 1.46 -11.08 -11.87
C ASP A 124 1.64 -10.00 -12.96
N LEU A 125 1.59 -8.72 -12.58
CA LEU A 125 1.76 -7.54 -13.45
C LEU A 125 3.17 -6.91 -13.33
N ASP A 126 4.13 -7.59 -12.70
CA ASP A 126 5.51 -7.13 -12.48
C ASP A 126 5.63 -5.81 -11.68
N PHE A 127 4.62 -5.45 -10.89
CA PHE A 127 4.67 -4.25 -10.05
C PHE A 127 5.41 -4.45 -8.71
N ILE A 128 5.52 -5.68 -8.19
CA ILE A 128 6.02 -5.97 -6.83
C ILE A 128 6.92 -7.21 -6.83
#